data_AF-A0A445ET71-F1
#
_entry.id   AF-A0A445ET71-F1
#
_cell.length_a   1.000
_cell.length_b   1.000
_cell.length_c   1.000
_cell.angle_alpha   90.00
_cell.angle_beta   90.00
_cell.angle_gamma   90.00
#
_symmetry.space_group_name_H-M   'P 1'
#
loop_
_entity.id
_entity.type
_entity.pdbx_description
1 polymer ?
#
loop_
_entity_poly.entity_id
_entity_poly.type
_entity_poly.pdbx_seq_one_letter_code
_entity_poly.pdbx_strand_id
1 'polypeptide(L)'
;MLFLKGGWELDESKKEAALRETIEEAGVRGIVGGKLGKRSFKSKTHDTFYEGYMFPLLVEEQHEFWPEQNVRQRTWGTAIVDERI
;
A
#
# COMPACT_ATOMS: atom_id res chain seq x y z
N MET A 1 -2.59 1.78 13.48
CA MET A 1 -2.17 0.89 12.36
C MET A 1 -2.39 1.65 11.07
N LEU A 2 -1.35 1.78 10.24
CA LEU A 2 -1.41 2.49 8.96
C LEU A 2 -1.21 1.46 7.84
N PHE A 3 -1.97 1.60 6.76
CA PHE A 3 -1.71 0.84 5.54
C PHE A 3 -0.50 1.40 4.80
N LEU A 4 0.19 0.52 4.08
CA LEU A 4 1.22 0.89 3.11
C LEU A 4 0.58 1.82 2.08
N LYS A 5 1.14 3.01 1.93
CA LYS A 5 0.56 4.05 1.08
C LYS A 5 1.68 4.85 0.43
N GLY A 6 1.45 5.22 -0.82
CA GLY A 6 2.37 6.05 -1.58
C GLY A 6 1.66 6.89 -2.61
N GLY A 7 2.38 7.90 -3.08
CA GLY A 7 2.08 8.49 -4.39
C GLY A 7 2.38 7.48 -5.49
N TRP A 8 1.71 7.65 -6.63
CA TRP A 8 2.18 7.04 -7.88
C TRP A 8 2.72 8.16 -8.75
N GLU A 9 3.92 7.98 -9.29
CA GLU A 9 4.51 8.89 -10.27
C GLU A 9 3.85 8.72 -11.65
N LEU A 10 4.08 9.68 -12.57
CA LEU A 10 3.45 9.69 -13.91
C LEU A 10 3.95 8.57 -14.82
N ASP A 11 5.13 8.03 -14.54
CA ASP A 11 5.81 6.99 -15.31
C ASP A 11 5.60 5.57 -14.75
N GLU A 12 4.92 5.43 -13.61
CA GLU A 12 4.61 4.12 -12.99
C GLU A 12 3.10 3.82 -12.95
N SER A 13 2.75 2.55 -13.08
CA SER A 13 1.39 2.09 -12.83
C SER A 13 1.09 2.08 -11.33
N LYS A 14 -0.19 2.18 -10.98
CA LYS A 14 -0.65 2.10 -9.57
C LYS A 14 -0.21 0.82 -8.85
N LYS A 15 -0.02 -0.27 -9.61
CA LYS A 15 0.47 -1.54 -9.07
C LYS A 15 1.97 -1.50 -8.80
N GLU A 16 2.74 -0.90 -9.71
CA GLU A 16 4.18 -0.71 -9.53
C GLU A 16 4.47 0.20 -8.35
N ALA A 17 3.73 1.31 -8.23
CA ALA A 17 3.80 2.18 -7.06
C ALA A 17 3.51 1.39 -5.77
N ALA A 18 2.42 0.60 -5.73
CA ALA A 18 2.09 -0.22 -4.56
C ALA A 18 3.18 -1.24 -4.20
N LEU A 19 3.84 -1.84 -5.20
CA LEU A 19 4.97 -2.77 -4.98
C LEU A 19 6.18 -2.06 -4.38
N ARG A 20 6.55 -0.90 -4.94
CA ARG A 20 7.66 -0.10 -4.43
C ARG A 20 7.44 0.26 -2.95
N GLU A 21 6.26 0.77 -2.63
CA GLU A 21 5.87 1.13 -1.25
C GLU A 21 5.90 -0.08 -0.30
N THR A 22 5.52 -1.27 -0.77
CA THR A 22 5.57 -2.47 0.08
C THR A 22 6.98 -2.90 0.47
N ILE A 23 7.96 -2.63 -0.40
CA ILE A 23 9.37 -2.86 -0.12
C ILE A 23 9.91 -1.75 0.78
N GLU A 24 9.60 -0.48 0.46
CA GLU A 24 10.11 0.69 1.17
C GLU A 24 9.60 0.76 2.61
N GLU A 25 8.29 0.59 2.84
CA GLU A 25 7.68 0.77 4.16
C GLU A 25 7.66 -0.51 5.01
N ALA A 26 7.61 -1.69 4.38
CA ALA A 26 7.45 -2.97 5.08
C ALA A 26 8.46 -4.05 4.69
N GLY A 27 9.32 -3.84 3.69
CA GLY A 27 10.29 -4.85 3.28
C GLY A 27 9.64 -6.15 2.79
N VAL A 28 8.47 -6.08 2.16
CA VAL A 28 7.80 -7.27 1.61
C VAL A 28 7.69 -7.15 0.11
N ARG A 29 7.85 -8.28 -0.58
CA ARG A 29 7.71 -8.40 -2.03
C ARG A 29 6.78 -9.54 -2.36
N GLY A 30 6.06 -9.40 -3.48
CA GLY A 30 5.26 -10.49 -4.01
C GLY A 30 4.39 -10.05 -5.18
N ILE A 31 3.24 -10.70 -5.33
CA ILE A 31 2.36 -10.51 -6.50
C ILE A 31 1.17 -9.65 -6.12
N VAL A 32 1.01 -8.50 -6.81
CA VAL A 32 -0.15 -7.63 -6.65
C VAL A 32 -1.36 -8.20 -7.39
N GLY A 33 -2.43 -8.48 -6.64
CA GLY A 33 -3.67 -9.01 -7.17
C GLY A 33 -4.56 -7.97 -7.88
N GLY A 34 -5.84 -8.31 -7.99
CA GLY A 34 -6.87 -7.42 -8.54
C GLY A 34 -7.13 -6.22 -7.65
N LYS A 35 -7.57 -5.10 -8.22
CA LYS A 35 -7.94 -3.89 -7.45
C LYS A 35 -9.08 -4.21 -6.49
N LEU A 36 -8.90 -4.03 -5.18
CA LEU A 36 -9.96 -4.23 -4.16
C LEU A 36 -10.99 -3.10 -4.16
N GLY A 37 -10.62 -1.93 -4.68
CA GLY A 37 -11.53 -0.80 -4.76
C GLY A 37 -10.80 0.54 -4.80
N LYS A 38 -11.60 1.60 -4.94
CA LYS A 38 -11.16 2.99 -4.88
C LYS A 38 -11.74 3.61 -3.61
N ARG A 39 -10.89 4.25 -2.80
CA ARG A 39 -11.30 5.00 -1.61
C ARG A 39 -10.96 6.47 -1.82
N SER A 40 -11.98 7.31 -1.87
CA SER A 40 -11.80 8.75 -1.84
C SER A 40 -11.66 9.19 -0.38
N PHE A 41 -10.57 9.87 -0.04
CA PHE A 41 -10.40 10.47 1.28
C PHE A 41 -10.15 11.97 1.14
N LYS A 42 -10.84 12.74 1.99
CA LYS A 42 -10.68 14.18 2.02
C LYS A 42 -9.49 14.53 2.90
N SER A 43 -8.53 15.29 2.37
CA SER A 43 -7.47 15.84 3.20
C SER A 43 -8.03 16.89 4.14
N LYS A 44 -7.71 16.79 5.42
CA LYS A 44 -8.13 17.77 6.44
C LYS A 44 -7.44 19.13 6.27
N THR A 45 -6.34 19.19 5.52
CA THR A 45 -5.45 20.36 5.46
C THR A 45 -5.59 21.17 4.17
N HIS A 46 -5.97 20.53 3.06
CA HIS A 46 -5.93 21.15 1.72
C HIS A 46 -7.28 21.18 1.00
N ASP A 47 -8.39 20.86 1.68
CA ASP A 47 -9.75 20.75 1.12
C ASP A 47 -9.83 19.98 -0.22
N THR A 48 -8.82 19.12 -0.46
CA THR A 48 -8.62 18.39 -1.70
C THR A 48 -8.98 16.93 -1.48
N PHE A 49 -9.66 16.35 -2.46
CA PHE A 49 -9.99 14.93 -2.47
C PHE A 49 -8.83 14.15 -3.05
N TYR A 50 -8.31 13.20 -2.28
CA TYR A 50 -7.30 12.26 -2.72
C TYR A 50 -7.97 10.93 -3.02
N GLU A 51 -7.55 10.32 -4.12
CA GLU A 51 -8.02 9.01 -4.53
C GLU A 51 -6.98 7.96 -4.18
N GLY A 52 -7.33 7.08 -3.25
CA GLY A 52 -6.54 5.90 -2.91
C GLY A 52 -7.03 4.68 -3.68
N TYR A 53 -6.10 3.89 -4.19
CA TYR A 53 -6.37 2.59 -4.80
C TYR A 53 -5.77 1.51 -3.91
N MET A 54 -6.57 0.49 -3.58
CA MET A 54 -6.13 -0.60 -2.71
C MET A 54 -6.00 -1.88 -3.51
N PHE A 55 -4.91 -2.61 -3.27
CA PHE A 55 -4.62 -3.89 -3.92
C PHE A 55 -4.18 -4.90 -2.86
N PRO A 56 -4.58 -6.18 -3.00
CA PRO A 56 -4.03 -7.24 -2.16
C PRO A 56 -2.65 -7.61 -2.68
N LEU A 57 -1.74 -7.92 -1.77
CA LEU A 57 -0.42 -8.43 -2.09
C LEU A 57 -0.32 -9.87 -1.60
N LEU A 58 -0.06 -10.81 -2.51
CA LEU A 58 0.37 -12.15 -2.15
C LEU A 58 1.87 -12.08 -1.87
N VAL A 59 2.24 -12.16 -0.60
CA VAL A 59 3.63 -12.02 -0.15
C VAL A 59 4.40 -13.28 -0.53
N GLU A 60 5.51 -13.11 -1.24
CA GLU A 60 6.41 -14.19 -1.64
C GLU A 60 7.73 -14.11 -0.86
N GLU A 61 8.18 -12.89 -0.55
CA GLU A 61 9.45 -12.65 0.13
C GLU A 61 9.28 -11.56 1.21
N GLN A 62 9.97 -11.76 2.33
CA GLN A 62 10.04 -10.80 3.42
C GLN A 62 11.52 -10.54 3.75
N HIS A 63 11.94 -9.29 3.62
CA HIS A 63 13.27 -8.85 3.98
C HIS A 63 13.36 -8.53 5.47
N GLU A 64 14.50 -8.88 6.07
CA GLU A 64 14.87 -8.54 7.44
C GLU A 64 15.23 -7.06 7.56
N PHE A 65 15.85 -6.49 6.52
CA PHE A 65 16.22 -5.08 6.42
C PHE A 65 15.47 -4.43 5.26
N TRP A 66 14.93 -3.23 5.49
CA TRP A 66 14.23 -2.46 4.47
C TRP A 66 14.46 -0.95 4.64
N PRO A 67 14.21 -0.13 3.59
CA PRO A 67 14.57 1.29 3.58
C PRO A 67 14.03 2.09 4.76
N GLU A 68 12.75 1.93 5.10
CA GLU A 68 12.10 2.70 6.16
C GLU A 68 12.04 1.99 7.53
N GLN A 69 12.78 0.91 7.75
CA GLN A 69 12.68 0.11 8.99
C GLN A 69 12.92 0.90 10.29
N ASN A 70 13.62 2.03 10.20
CA ASN A 70 13.91 2.90 11.33
C ASN A 70 12.77 3.86 11.68
N VAL A 71 11.80 4.05 10.77
CA VAL A 71 10.66 4.96 10.93
C VAL A 71 9.30 4.24 10.78
N ARG A 72 9.29 3.03 10.22
CA ARG A 72 8.13 2.15 10.08
C ARG A 72 8.39 0.81 10.74
N GLN A 73 7.44 0.37 11.55
CA GLN A 73 7.42 -0.99 12.10
C GLN A 73 6.41 -1.84 11.33
N ARG A 74 6.88 -2.96 10.77
CA ARG A 74 6.00 -3.97 10.15
C ARG A 74 5.30 -4.79 11.24
N THR A 75 3.98 -4.86 11.16
CA THR A 75 3.15 -5.74 12.01
C THR A 75 2.13 -6.49 11.15
N TRP A 76 2.03 -7.80 11.36
CA TRP A 76 1.01 -8.62 10.72
C TRP A 76 -0.29 -8.61 11.53
N GLY A 77 -1.42 -8.45 10.85
CA GLY A 77 -2.74 -8.47 11.46
C GLY A 77 -3.79 -9.01 10.50
N THR A 78 -4.93 -9.45 11.03
CA THR A 78 -6.05 -9.95 10.24
C THR A 78 -6.91 -8.76 9.79
N ALA A 79 -7.25 -8.71 8.51
CA ALA A 79 -8.19 -7.75 7.96
C ALA A 79 -9.42 -8.48 7.40
N ILE A 80 -10.60 -7.89 7.59
CA ILE A 80 -11.82 -8.34 6.92
C ILE A 80 -11.94 -7.50 5.65
N VAL A 81 -11.92 -8.16 4.50
CA VAL A 81 -12.14 -7.54 3.20
C VAL A 81 -13.52 -7.96 2.73
N ASP A 82 -14.42 -6.98 2.53
CA ASP A 82 -15.72 -7.26 1.93
C ASP A 82 -15.54 -7.36 0.41
N GLU A 83 -15.72 -8.56 -0.13
CA GLU A 83 -15.57 -8.91 -1.55
C GLU A 83 -16.77 -8.47 -2.42
N ARG A 84 -17.76 -7.77 -1.84
CA ARG A 84 -18.98 -7.33 -2.54
C ARG A 84 -18.92 -5.92 -3.16
N ILE A 85 -17.74 -5.35 -3.36
CA ILE A 85 -17.55 -3.99 -3.94
C ILE A 85 -16.98 -4.04 -5.34
#